data_AF-H0A603-F1
#
_entry.id   AF-H0A603-F1
#
_cell.length_a   1.000
_cell.length_b   1.000
_cell.length_c   1.000
_cell.angle_alpha   90.00
_cell.angle_beta   90.00
_cell.angle_gamma   90.00
#
_symmetry.space_group_name_H-M   'P 1'
#
loop_
_entity.id
_entity.type
_entity.pdbx_description
1 polymer ?
#
loop_
_entity_poly.entity_id
_entity_poly.type
_entity_poly.pdbx_seq_one_letter_code
_entity_poly.pdbx_strand_id
1 'polypeptide(L)' 'SRAPMPPAQPAIVRPFLRSSSRSCCWPIGEPGTPEFRFCTAGAMAGKPYCAEHAAIAYVKVRDRREDAA' A
#
# COMPACT_ATOMS: atom_id res chain seq x y z
N SER A 1 4.86 -26.85 -42.78
CA SER A 1 3.50 -26.80 -42.19
C SER A 1 3.61 -26.32 -40.76
N ARG A 2 2.99 -25.19 -40.40
CA ARG A 2 3.06 -24.66 -39.03
C ARG A 2 1.85 -25.18 -38.25
N ALA A 3 2.10 -25.92 -37.16
CA ALA A 3 1.04 -26.46 -36.31
C ALA A 3 0.32 -25.32 -35.55
N PRO A 4 -1.00 -25.44 -35.29
CA PRO A 4 -1.74 -24.47 -34.50
C PRO A 4 -1.40 -24.59 -33.00
N MET A 5 -1.33 -23.45 -32.30
CA MET A 5 -1.07 -23.41 -30.86
C MET A 5 -2.31 -23.86 -30.06
N PRO A 6 -2.15 -24.51 -28.90
CA PRO A 6 -3.27 -24.90 -28.06
C PRO A 6 -4.01 -23.68 -27.47
N PRO A 7 -5.31 -23.80 -27.16
CA PRO A 7 -6.08 -22.71 -26.57
C PRO A 7 -5.53 -22.34 -25.19
N ALA A 8 -5.35 -21.04 -24.96
CA ALA A 8 -4.92 -20.51 -23.68
C ALA A 8 -5.99 -20.81 -22.62
N GLN A 9 -5.63 -21.64 -21.65
CA GLN A 9 -6.44 -21.95 -20.47
C GLN A 9 -6.87 -20.67 -19.72
N PRO A 10 -8.13 -20.55 -19.26
CA PRO A 10 -8.62 -19.36 -18.59
C PRO A 10 -7.95 -19.21 -17.21
N ALA A 11 -7.33 -18.06 -16.96
CA ALA A 11 -6.74 -17.75 -15.68
C ALA A 11 -7.84 -17.59 -14.62
N ILE A 12 -7.93 -18.55 -13.70
CA ILE A 12 -8.82 -18.45 -12.53
C ILE A 12 -8.26 -17.36 -11.62
N VAL A 13 -8.87 -16.17 -11.67
CA VAL A 13 -8.56 -15.07 -10.78
C VAL A 13 -9.10 -15.38 -9.39
N ARG A 14 -8.24 -15.89 -8.51
CA ARG A 14 -8.58 -16.07 -7.10
C ARG A 14 -8.76 -14.68 -6.49
N PRO A 15 -9.92 -14.35 -5.90
CA PRO A 15 -10.09 -13.10 -5.19
C PRO A 15 -9.04 -13.03 -4.09
N PHE A 16 -8.25 -11.96 -4.06
CA PHE A 16 -7.38 -11.68 -2.93
C PHE A 16 -8.29 -11.44 -1.72
N LEU A 17 -8.43 -12.46 -0.87
CA LEU A 17 -9.06 -12.29 0.43
C LEU A 17 -8.18 -11.29 1.18
N ARG A 18 -8.69 -10.07 1.32
CA ARG A 18 -7.97 -8.93 1.88
C ARG A 18 -7.79 -9.18 3.38
N SER A 19 -6.78 -9.97 3.74
CA SER A 19 -6.44 -10.28 5.13
C SER A 19 -6.30 -8.96 5.90
N SER A 20 -7.27 -8.72 6.79
CA SER A 20 -7.52 -7.43 7.45
C SER A 20 -6.59 -7.23 8.65
N SER A 21 -5.29 -7.44 8.45
CA SER A 21 -4.27 -7.18 9.46
C SER A 21 -3.02 -6.60 8.78
N ARG A 22 -3.21 -5.51 8.02
CA ARG A 22 -2.07 -4.75 7.52
C ARG A 22 -1.46 -4.00 8.69
N SER A 23 -0.15 -4.09 8.85
CA SER A 23 0.62 -3.25 9.76
C SER A 23 0.78 -1.85 9.16
N CYS A 24 1.03 -0.87 10.01
CA CYS A 24 1.16 0.53 9.66
C CYS A 24 2.43 0.79 8.82
N CYS A 25 2.29 1.15 7.55
CA CYS A 25 3.44 1.36 6.66
C CYS A 25 4.15 2.72 6.84
N TRP A 26 4.14 3.29 8.06
CA TRP A 26 4.79 4.56 8.33
C TRP A 26 6.30 4.39 8.51
N PRO A 27 7.15 5.08 7.73
CA PRO A 27 8.60 5.01 7.87
C PRO A 27 9.05 5.75 9.13
N ILE A 28 9.91 5.10 9.91
CA ILE A 28 10.54 5.64 11.12
C ILE A 28 12.05 5.58 10.89
N GLY A 29 12.73 6.72 11.07
CA GLY A 29 14.15 6.87 10.80
C GLY A 29 14.45 7.30 9.36
N GLU A 30 15.74 7.46 9.06
CA GLU A 30 16.22 7.89 7.75
C GLU A 30 16.55 6.69 6.85
N PRO A 31 16.22 6.75 5.55
CA PRO A 31 16.57 5.69 4.62
C PRO A 31 18.10 5.53 4.55
N GLY A 32 18.58 4.32 4.88
CA GLY A 32 20.02 4.00 4.87
C GLY A 32 20.65 3.87 6.27
N THR A 33 19.91 4.17 7.34
CA THR A 33 20.36 3.89 8.72
C THR A 33 19.89 2.51 9.17
N PRO A 34 20.62 1.84 10.09
CA PRO A 34 20.17 0.56 10.67
C PRO A 34 18.89 0.69 11.50
N GLU A 35 18.50 1.91 11.84
CA GLU A 35 17.29 2.23 12.60
C GLU A 35 16.05 2.38 11.70
N PHE A 36 16.23 2.39 10.37
CA PHE A 36 15.12 2.50 9.42
C PHE A 36 14.17 1.32 9.56
N ARG A 37 12.92 1.61 9.92
CA ARG A 37 11.89 0.61 10.14
C ARG A 37 10.50 1.14 9.83
N PHE A 38 9.57 0.24 9.58
CA PHE A 38 8.16 0.59 9.49
C PHE A 38 7.47 0.39 10.83
N CYS A 39 6.47 1.22 11.11
CA CYS A 39 5.60 1.02 12.25
C CYS A 39 4.94 -0.37 12.20
N THR A 40 4.86 -1.04 13.34
CA THR A 40 4.25 -2.38 13.44
C THR A 40 2.85 -2.35 14.05
N ALA A 41 2.33 -1.16 14.36
CA ALA A 41 0.97 -0.99 14.85
C ALA A 41 -0.06 -1.44 13.80
N GLY A 42 -1.26 -1.79 14.24
CA GLY A 42 -2.37 -2.14 13.35
C GLY A 42 -2.74 -0.96 12.44
N ALA A 43 -2.73 -1.17 11.13
CA ALA A 43 -3.26 -0.20 10.19
C ALA A 43 -4.79 -0.13 10.31
N MET A 44 -5.34 1.06 10.13
CA MET A 44 -6.79 1.25 10.15
C MET A 44 -7.45 0.59 8.93
N ALA A 45 -8.70 0.15 9.09
CA ALA A 45 -9.47 -0.42 8.00
C ALA A 45 -9.51 0.54 6.79
N GLY A 46 -9.10 0.06 5.63
CA GLY A 46 -9.07 0.85 4.39
C GLY A 46 -7.91 1.85 4.27
N LYS A 47 -7.03 1.97 5.28
CA LYS A 47 -5.86 2.87 5.26
C LYS A 47 -4.55 2.10 5.46
N PRO A 48 -3.41 2.62 4.97
CA PRO A 48 -2.10 1.99 5.15
C PRO A 48 -1.45 2.30 6.51
N TYR A 49 -2.05 3.16 7.33
CA TYR A 49 -1.46 3.67 8.57
C TYR A 49 -2.36 3.41 9.79
N CYS A 50 -1.77 3.35 10.99
CA CYS A 50 -2.49 3.37 12.26
C CYS A 50 -3.12 4.75 12.51
N ALA A 51 -3.96 4.88 13.54
CA ALA A 51 -4.64 6.15 13.85
C ALA A 51 -3.67 7.34 14.00
N GLU A 52 -2.57 7.13 14.70
CA GLU A 52 -1.51 8.13 14.94
C GLU A 52 -0.86 8.59 13.62
N HIS A 53 -0.30 7.65 12.86
CA HIS A 53 0.38 7.97 11.61
C HIS A 53 -0.57 8.41 10.50
N ALA A 54 -1.83 7.98 10.54
CA ALA A 54 -2.86 8.51 9.66
C ALA A 54 -3.11 10.00 9.96
N ALA A 55 -3.19 10.41 11.24
CA ALA A 55 -3.34 11.82 11.58
C ALA A 55 -2.20 12.64 10.95
N ILE A 56 -0.95 12.20 11.06
CA ILE A 56 0.22 12.90 10.48
C ILE A 56 0.19 12.90 8.94
N ALA A 57 -0.16 11.78 8.31
CA ALA A 57 -0.21 11.67 6.84
C ALA A 57 -1.28 12.57 6.21
N TYR A 58 -2.45 12.68 6.85
CA TYR A 58 -3.64 13.28 6.26
C TYR A 58 -3.90 14.72 6.71
N VAL A 59 -3.13 15.28 7.66
CA VAL A 59 -3.30 16.70 8.09
C VAL A 59 -2.93 17.74 7.04
N LYS A 60 -2.15 17.42 5.99
CA LYS A 60 -1.66 18.40 4.98
C LYS A 60 -2.23 18.26 3.56
N VAL A 61 -3.27 17.46 3.33
CA VAL A 61 -3.94 17.38 2.01
C VAL A 61 -5.19 18.28 1.96
N ARG A 62 -5.16 19.44 2.62
CA ARG A 62 -6.18 20.49 2.44
C ARG A 62 -5.63 21.80 1.85
N ASP A 63 -4.32 21.89 1.60
CA ASP A 63 -3.65 23.13 1.17
C ASP A 63 -2.63 22.90 0.03
N ARG A 64 -2.97 22.03 -0.93
CA ARG A 64 -2.19 21.89 -2.17
C ARG A 64 -3.10 21.66 -3.35
N ARG A 65 -4.09 22.54 -3.51
CA ARG A 65 -4.86 22.64 -4.76
C ARG A 65 -4.54 23.91 -5.56
N GLU A 66 -3.57 24.72 -5.13
CA GLU A 66 -3.18 25.96 -5.82
C GLU A 66 -1.78 25.93 -6.50
N ASP A 67 -0.79 25.19 -6.00
CA ASP A 67 0.51 25.02 -6.69
C ASP A 67 0.52 23.77 -7.61
N ALA A 68 -0.32 23.78 -8.64
CA ALA A 68 -0.20 22.91 -9.81
C ALA A 68 -0.80 23.61 -11.05
N ALA A 69 -0.51 24.91 -11.20
CA ALA A 69 -0.79 25.71 -12.39
C ALA A 69 0.53 26.22 -12.99
#